data_AF-A0A353Z9R2-F1
#
_entry.id   AF-A0A353Z9R2-F1
#
_cell.length_a   1.000
_cell.length_b   1.000
_cell.length_c   1.000
_cell.angle_alpha   90.00
_cell.angle_beta   90.00
_cell.angle_gamma   90.00
#
_symmetry.space_group_name_H-M   'P 1'
#
loop_
_entity.id
_entity.type
_entity.pdbx_description
1 polymer ?
#
loop_
_entity_poly.entity_id
_entity_poly.type
_entity_poly.pdbx_seq_one_letter_code
_entity_poly.pdbx_strand_id
1 'polypeptide(L)'
;VWTSITGGQRSVQVPSDKINLQWVLGNKLLLGSVNANRRHFEAGIADLALGEVTYPGVIERILTNPVKGIENYRELMRLLVEDKHALKVYMELADG
;
A
#
# COMPACT_ATOMS: atom_id res chain seq x y z
N VAL A 1 -1.23 -8.43 11.77
CA VAL A 1 -2.13 -8.61 10.60
C VAL A 1 -1.28 -8.53 9.34
N TRP A 2 -1.47 -9.45 8.39
CA TRP A 2 -0.84 -9.41 7.07
C TRP A 2 -1.87 -8.89 6.06
N THR A 3 -1.61 -7.72 5.50
CA THR A 3 -2.55 -6.97 4.64
C THR A 3 -2.12 -6.90 3.17
N SER A 4 -1.07 -7.63 2.79
CA SER A 4 -0.48 -7.56 1.46
C SER A 4 0.08 -8.91 1.01
N ILE A 5 0.14 -9.11 -0.31
CA ILE A 5 0.88 -10.20 -0.95
C ILE A 5 2.28 -9.66 -1.24
N THR A 6 3.23 -10.02 -0.39
CA THR A 6 4.62 -9.58 -0.57
C THR A 6 5.33 -10.52 -1.54
N GLY A 7 5.70 -10.02 -2.72
CA GLY A 7 6.57 -10.74 -3.64
C GLY A 7 8.03 -10.69 -3.18
N GLY A 8 8.80 -11.75 -3.45
CA GLY A 8 10.22 -11.80 -3.17
C GLY A 8 10.74 -13.22 -3.00
N GLN A 9 12.06 -13.40 -3.14
CA GLN A 9 12.74 -14.69 -2.96
C GLN A 9 13.69 -14.70 -1.75
N ARG A 10 13.69 -13.65 -0.94
CA ARG A 10 14.56 -13.55 0.24
C ARG A 10 14.09 -14.53 1.31
N SER A 11 15.03 -15.25 1.90
CA SER A 11 14.80 -16.12 3.05
C SER A 11 15.60 -15.66 4.26
N VAL A 12 15.10 -15.95 5.44
CA VAL A 12 15.76 -15.67 6.72
C VAL A 12 15.44 -16.80 7.70
N GLN A 13 16.40 -17.16 8.56
CA GLN A 13 16.20 -18.14 9.61
C GLN A 13 15.54 -17.50 10.84
N VAL A 14 14.58 -18.20 11.44
CA VAL A 14 13.84 -17.73 12.64
C VAL A 14 13.77 -18.83 13.71
N PRO A 15 13.78 -18.48 15.01
CA PRO A 15 13.62 -19.45 16.10
C PRO A 15 12.15 -19.87 16.23
N SER A 16 11.74 -20.88 15.46
CA SER A 16 10.34 -21.32 15.33
C SER A 16 9.75 -21.85 16.63
N ASP A 17 10.56 -22.51 17.47
CA ASP A 17 10.21 -23.02 18.79
C ASP A 17 9.79 -21.89 19.75
N LYS A 18 10.62 -20.84 19.84
CA LYS A 18 10.36 -19.68 20.68
C LYS A 18 9.15 -18.89 20.20
N ILE A 19 9.01 -18.73 18.88
CA ILE A 19 7.85 -18.07 18.28
C ILE A 19 6.57 -18.82 18.65
N ASN A 20 6.56 -20.15 18.50
CA ASN A 20 5.40 -20.98 18.83
C ASN A 20 5.04 -20.91 20.33
N LEU A 21 6.02 -21.06 21.22
CA LEU A 21 5.81 -20.96 22.67
C LEU A 21 5.16 -19.63 23.04
N GLN A 22 5.67 -18.52 22.51
CA GLN A 22 5.14 -17.19 22.76
C GLN A 22 3.76 -16.96 22.14
N TRP A 23 3.43 -17.64 21.05
CA TRP A 23 2.12 -17.54 20.42
C TRP A 23 1.04 -18.18 21.28
N VAL A 24 1.33 -19.41 21.75
CA VAL A 24 0.41 -20.18 22.60
C VAL A 24 0.24 -19.49 23.95
N LEU A 25 1.32 -19.20 24.66
CA LEU A 25 1.24 -18.60 26.00
C LEU A 25 0.71 -17.16 25.97
N GLY A 26 0.94 -16.44 24.87
CA GLY A 26 0.49 -15.06 24.69
C GLY A 26 -0.89 -14.93 24.04
N ASN A 27 -1.57 -16.04 23.70
CA ASN A 27 -2.82 -16.05 22.95
C ASN A 27 -2.79 -15.14 21.70
N LYS A 28 -1.67 -15.16 20.97
CA LYS A 28 -1.46 -14.24 19.84
C LYS A 28 -2.27 -14.70 18.62
N LEU A 29 -2.71 -13.75 17.77
CA LEU A 29 -3.45 -14.02 16.54
C LEU A 29 -2.61 -13.68 15.31
N LEU A 30 -2.50 -14.61 14.36
CA LEU A 30 -2.10 -14.31 12.99
C LEU A 30 -3.35 -14.17 12.12
N LEU A 31 -3.58 -12.96 11.61
CA LEU A 31 -4.72 -12.64 10.74
C LEU A 31 -4.20 -12.18 9.38
N GLY A 32 -4.61 -12.90 8.33
CA GLY A 32 -4.51 -12.44 6.95
C GLY A 32 -5.76 -11.66 6.57
N SER A 33 -5.59 -10.49 5.95
CA SER A 33 -6.69 -9.67 5.44
C SER A 33 -6.40 -9.31 3.99
N VAL A 34 -7.34 -9.62 3.11
CA VAL A 34 -7.24 -9.28 1.69
C VAL A 34 -8.57 -8.74 1.18
N ASN A 35 -8.41 -7.77 0.29
CA ASN A 35 -9.43 -7.15 -0.53
C ASN A 35 -10.33 -6.13 0.18
N ALA A 36 -10.86 -5.22 -0.64
CA ALA A 36 -11.78 -4.17 -0.26
C ALA A 36 -13.08 -4.31 -1.06
N ASN A 37 -14.22 -4.03 -0.40
CA ASN A 37 -15.51 -3.94 -1.08
C ASN A 37 -15.98 -2.47 -1.11
N ARG A 38 -17.10 -2.20 -1.78
CA ARG A 38 -17.69 -0.86 -1.90
C ARG A 38 -17.70 -0.05 -0.59
N ARG A 39 -18.11 -0.65 0.53
CA ARG A 39 -18.21 0.07 1.82
C ARG A 39 -16.83 0.52 2.32
N HIS A 40 -15.78 -0.25 2.05
CA HIS A 40 -14.42 0.13 2.40
C HIS A 40 -13.93 1.31 1.55
N PHE A 41 -14.35 1.41 0.29
CA PHE A 41 -14.07 2.59 -0.55
C PHE A 41 -14.83 3.83 -0.07
N GLU A 42 -16.11 3.70 0.26
CA GLU A 42 -16.92 4.80 0.82
C GLU A 42 -16.30 5.34 2.13
N ALA A 43 -15.91 4.44 3.04
CA ALA A 43 -15.19 4.81 4.25
C ALA A 43 -13.84 5.48 3.95
N GLY A 44 -13.06 4.93 3.02
CA GLY A 44 -11.77 5.51 2.63
C GLY A 44 -11.88 6.93 2.07
N ILE A 45 -12.94 7.26 1.33
CA ILE A 45 -13.18 8.63 0.86
C ILE A 45 -13.44 9.58 2.05
N ALA A 46 -14.27 9.16 3.01
CA ALA A 46 -14.55 9.95 4.21
C ALA A 46 -13.28 10.16 5.06
N ASP A 47 -12.46 9.12 5.20
CA ASP A 47 -11.19 9.17 5.93
C ASP A 47 -10.17 10.08 5.25
N LEU A 48 -10.10 10.07 3.91
CA LEU A 48 -9.26 11.01 3.15
C LEU A 48 -9.73 12.46 3.35
N ALA A 49 -11.04 12.73 3.30
CA ALA A 49 -11.56 14.07 3.54
C ALA A 49 -11.22 14.58 4.95
N LEU A 50 -11.40 13.73 5.97
CA LEU A 50 -11.01 14.05 7.34
C LEU A 50 -9.48 14.23 7.48
N GLY A 51 -8.72 13.38 6.78
CA GLY A 51 -7.26 13.43 6.75
C GLY A 51 -6.74 14.77 6.22
N GLU A 52 -7.34 15.32 5.17
CA GLU A 52 -6.95 16.63 4.63
C GLU A 52 -7.21 17.77 5.61
N VAL A 53 -8.32 17.73 6.35
CA VAL A 53 -8.62 18.74 7.39
C VAL A 53 -7.66 18.59 8.57
N THR A 54 -7.30 17.36 8.94
CA THR A 54 -6.47 17.06 10.10
C THR A 54 -4.98 17.33 9.82
N TYR A 55 -4.53 16.99 8.62
CA TYR A 55 -3.14 17.11 8.16
C TYR A 55 -3.08 17.71 6.75
N PRO A 56 -3.30 19.03 6.60
CA PRO A 56 -3.37 19.68 5.30
C PRO A 56 -2.13 19.43 4.43
N GLY A 57 -2.35 19.10 3.16
CA GLY A 57 -1.32 18.86 2.15
C GLY A 57 -0.61 17.50 2.24
N VAL A 58 -0.93 16.64 3.23
CA VAL A 58 -0.33 15.30 3.31
C VAL A 58 -0.84 14.38 2.20
N ILE A 59 -2.14 14.45 1.87
CA ILE A 59 -2.74 13.56 0.87
C ILE A 59 -2.16 13.82 -0.52
N GLU A 60 -1.96 15.09 -0.87
CA GLU A 60 -1.31 15.47 -2.13
C GLU A 60 0.09 14.86 -2.25
N ARG A 61 0.87 14.85 -1.16
CA ARG A 61 2.22 14.26 -1.14
C ARG A 61 2.25 12.74 -1.30
N ILE A 62 1.11 12.05 -1.10
CA ILE A 62 1.02 10.61 -1.35
C ILE A 62 1.08 10.32 -2.85
N LEU A 63 0.55 11.22 -3.69
CA LEU A 63 0.54 11.09 -5.14
C LEU A 63 1.93 11.41 -5.70
N THR A 64 2.75 10.38 -5.92
CA THR A 64 4.13 10.54 -6.40
C THR A 64 4.25 10.24 -7.89
N ASN A 65 5.26 10.78 -8.56
CA ASN A 65 5.62 10.38 -9.94
C ASN A 65 4.44 10.44 -10.94
N PRO A 66 3.81 11.61 -11.19
CA PRO A 66 2.80 11.75 -12.25
C PRO A 66 3.35 11.40 -13.63
N VAL A 67 2.57 10.66 -14.42
CA VAL A 67 2.85 10.38 -15.83
C VAL A 67 1.72 10.97 -16.67
N LYS A 68 2.05 11.86 -17.60
CA LYS A 68 1.06 12.53 -18.45
C LYS A 68 0.76 11.72 -19.69
N GLY A 69 -0.52 11.49 -19.99
CA GLY A 69 -0.99 10.86 -21.23
C GLY A 69 -0.81 9.35 -21.28
N ILE A 70 -1.78 8.68 -21.91
CA ILE A 70 -1.82 7.21 -22.02
C ILE A 70 -0.69 6.65 -22.89
N GLU A 71 -0.19 7.44 -23.82
CA GLU A 71 0.95 7.14 -24.68
C GLU A 71 2.23 6.86 -23.87
N ASN A 72 2.33 7.41 -22.66
CA ASN A 72 3.49 7.26 -21.78
C ASN A 72 3.37 6.09 -20.80
N TYR A 73 2.49 5.10 -21.06
CA TYR A 73 2.33 3.92 -20.19
C TYR A 73 3.63 3.15 -19.94
N ARG A 74 4.58 3.17 -20.89
CA ARG A 74 5.88 2.51 -20.70
C ARG A 74 6.69 3.16 -19.57
N GLU A 75 6.63 4.48 -19.45
CA GLU A 75 7.27 5.21 -18.35
C GLU A 75 6.58 4.92 -17.02
N LEU A 76 5.24 4.85 -17.01
CA LEU A 76 4.50 4.44 -15.82
C LEU A 76 4.93 3.03 -15.34
N MET A 77 5.02 2.07 -16.25
CA MET A 77 5.48 0.72 -15.90
C MET A 77 6.94 0.70 -15.43
N ARG A 78 7.80 1.51 -16.04
CA ARG A 78 9.21 1.64 -15.63
C ARG A 78 9.29 2.15 -14.19
N LEU A 79 8.58 3.22 -13.86
CA LEU A 79 8.54 3.80 -12.51
C LEU A 79 7.98 2.80 -11.49
N LEU A 80 6.93 2.04 -11.83
CA LEU A 80 6.36 1.02 -10.94
C LEU A 80 7.34 -0.13 -10.60
N VAL A 81 8.30 -0.41 -11.47
CA VAL A 81 9.23 -1.55 -11.32
C VAL A 81 10.59 -1.12 -10.79
N GLU A 82 11.11 0.01 -11.28
CA GLU A 82 12.49 0.43 -11.06
C GLU A 82 12.62 1.44 -9.90
N ASP A 83 11.62 2.29 -9.66
CA ASP A 83 11.68 3.30 -8.61
C ASP A 83 11.32 2.69 -7.24
N LYS A 84 12.35 2.44 -6.44
CA LYS A 84 12.19 1.90 -5.07
C LYS A 84 11.63 2.90 -4.07
N HIS A 85 11.55 4.17 -4.43
CA HIS A 85 11.03 5.25 -3.60
C HIS A 85 9.63 5.70 -4.03
N ALA A 86 9.11 5.19 -5.15
CA ALA A 86 7.76 5.47 -5.58
C ALA A 86 6.75 4.96 -4.55
N LEU A 87 5.83 5.85 -4.16
CA LEU A 87 4.72 5.52 -3.26
C LEU A 87 3.43 5.28 -4.06
N LYS A 88 3.13 6.15 -5.03
CA LYS A 88 1.90 6.11 -5.82
C LYS A 88 2.10 6.68 -7.21
N VAL A 89 2.70 5.91 -8.12
CA VAL A 89 2.75 6.26 -9.55
C VAL A 89 1.33 6.31 -10.12
N TYR A 90 0.97 7.41 -10.78
CA TYR A 90 -0.35 7.59 -11.37
C TYR A 90 -0.28 8.25 -12.74
N MET A 91 -1.36 8.10 -13.51
CA MET A 91 -1.46 8.62 -14.88
C MET A 91 -2.51 9.71 -14.98
N GLU A 92 -2.14 10.84 -15.59
CA GLU A 92 -3.02 11.94 -15.92
C GLU A 92 -3.52 11.76 -17.35
N LEU A 93 -4.82 11.51 -17.52
CA LEU A 93 -5.44 11.18 -18.82
C LEU A 93 -6.17 12.35 -19.48
N ALA A 94 -6.59 13.34 -18.69
CA ALA A 94 -7.29 14.52 -19.15
C ALA A 94 -6.66 15.75 -18.49
N ASP A 95 -6.64 16.86 -19.21
CA ASP A 95 -6.37 18.16 -18.59
C ASP A 95 -7.55 18.48 -17.66
N GLY A 96 -7.24 18.64 -16.37
CA GLY A 96 -8.22 18.98 -15.33
C GLY A 96 -8.78 20.40 -15.46
#